data_AF-A0A5J4U8D1-F1
#
_entry.id   AF-A0A5J4U8D1-F1
#
_cell.length_a   1.000
_cell.length_b   1.000
_cell.length_c   1.000
_cell.angle_alpha   90.00
_cell.angle_beta   90.00
_cell.angle_gamma   90.00
#
_symmetry.space_group_name_H-M   'P 1'
#
loop_
_entity.id
_entity.type
_entity.pdbx_description
1 polymer ?
#
loop_
_entity_poly.entity_id
_entity_poly.type
_entity_poly.pdbx_seq_one_letter_code
_entity_poly.pdbx_strand_id
1 'polypeptide(L)' 'MIVLVIKMDDKSVNFSETRYNEIEVKMRSYLKNIGYNPDKIQMIAISRFYGDNMLKHSPNMPQIKGNMLFDSLGTPEI' A
#
# COMPACT_ATOMS: atom_id res chain seq x y z
N MET A 1 -12.51 -1.67 -0.45
CA MET A 1 -11.80 -1.37 0.83
C MET A 1 -10.33 -1.24 0.51
N ILE A 2 -9.70 -0.17 0.97
CA ILE A 2 -8.28 0.13 0.70
C ILE A 2 -7.54 0.05 2.03
N VAL A 3 -6.42 -0.67 2.06
CA VAL A 3 -5.54 -0.75 3.22
C VAL A 3 -4.25 -0.01 2.88
N LEU A 4 -3.93 1.00 3.69
CA LEU A 4 -2.72 1.79 3.51
C LEU A 4 -1.63 1.29 4.44
N VAL A 5 -0.53 0.81 3.84
CA VAL A 5 0.70 0.46 4.55
C VAL A 5 1.53 1.74 4.62
N ILE A 6 1.47 2.42 5.76
CA ILE A 6 2.14 3.70 5.99
C ILE A 6 3.56 3.52 6.57
N LYS A 7 4.34 4.61 6.59
CA LYS A 7 5.70 4.68 7.18
C LYS A 7 6.72 3.76 6.50
N MET A 8 6.61 3.56 5.19
CA MET A 8 7.64 2.83 4.42
C MET A 8 9.02 3.51 4.45
N ASP A 9 9.05 4.81 4.77
CA ASP A 9 10.25 5.63 4.92
C ASP A 9 11.00 5.46 6.24
N ASP A 10 10.44 4.74 7.20
CA ASP A 10 11.10 4.52 8.49
C ASP A 10 12.41 3.75 8.29
N LYS A 11 13.45 4.10 9.04
CA LYS A 11 14.78 3.46 8.93
C LYS A 11 14.74 1.94 9.16
N SER A 12 13.75 1.45 9.90
CA SER A 12 13.54 0.01 10.13
C SER A 12 12.95 -0.74 8.93
N VAL A 13 12.29 -0.02 8.01
CA VAL A 13 11.63 -0.58 6.82
C VAL A 13 12.42 -0.26 5.55
N ASN A 14 12.93 0.97 5.44
CA ASN A 14 13.78 1.46 4.37
C ASN A 14 13.25 1.09 2.97
N PHE A 15 11.96 1.31 2.73
CA PHE A 15 11.27 0.97 1.48
C PHE A 15 11.40 -0.50 1.04
N SER A 16 11.69 -1.41 1.97
CA SER A 16 11.92 -2.82 1.68
C SER A 16 10.67 -3.52 1.17
N GLU A 17 10.78 -4.11 -0.03
CA GLU A 17 9.73 -4.94 -0.63
C GLU A 17 9.43 -6.18 0.24
N THR A 18 10.46 -6.83 0.78
CA THR A 18 10.30 -8.00 1.66
C THR A 18 9.40 -7.69 2.85
N ARG A 19 9.57 -6.50 3.45
CA ARG A 19 8.78 -6.08 4.61
C ARG A 19 7.33 -5.79 4.21
N TYR A 20 7.11 -5.18 3.04
CA TYR A 20 5.78 -4.98 2.50
C TYR A 20 5.06 -6.31 2.25
N ASN A 21 5.70 -7.26 1.57
CA ASN A 21 5.12 -8.57 1.25
C ASN A 21 4.74 -9.36 2.52
N GLU A 22 5.57 -9.28 3.57
CA GLU A 22 5.26 -9.90 4.86
C GLU A 22 3.98 -9.30 5.50
N ILE A 23 3.84 -7.98 5.45
CA ILE A 23 2.67 -7.28 5.98
C ILE A 23 1.43 -7.61 5.15
N GLU A 24 1.56 -7.64 3.82
CA GLU A 24 0.48 -7.99 2.91
C GLU A 24 -0.09 -9.37 3.22
N VAL A 25 0.76 -10.40 3.33
CA VAL A 25 0.32 -11.77 3.63
C VAL A 25 -0.39 -11.84 4.99
N LYS A 26 0.18 -11.19 6.02
CA LYS A 26 -0.41 -11.15 7.37
C LYS A 26 -1.79 -10.48 7.37
N MET A 27 -1.91 -9.33 6.69
CA MET A 27 -3.17 -8.59 6.63
C MET A 27 -4.22 -9.30 5.79
N ARG A 28 -3.85 -9.90 4.66
CA ARG A 28 -4.78 -10.70 3.84
C ARG A 28 -5.32 -11.89 4.62
N SER A 29 -4.46 -12.58 5.38
CA SER A 29 -4.88 -13.67 6.28
C SER A 29 -5.82 -13.17 7.38
N TYR A 30 -5.49 -12.05 8.03
CA TYR A 30 -6.32 -11.44 9.07
C TYR A 30 -7.70 -11.03 8.55
N LEU A 31 -7.76 -10.36 7.40
CA LEU A 31 -9.00 -9.90 6.77
C LEU A 31 -9.87 -11.07 6.31
N LYS A 32 -9.25 -12.15 5.82
CA LYS A 32 -9.96 -13.40 5.50
C LYS A 32 -10.61 -14.02 6.73
N ASN A 33 -9.94 -14.01 7.87
CA ASN A 33 -10.49 -14.54 9.14
C ASN A 33 -11.68 -13.72 9.66
N ILE A 34 -11.72 -12.42 9.39
CA ILE A 34 -12.86 -11.55 9.74
C ILE A 34 -14.04 -11.75 8.77
N GLY A 35 -13.83 -12.43 7.64
CA GLY A 35 -14.87 -12.68 6.62
C GLY A 35 -14.85 -11.70 5.45
N TYR A 36 -13.81 -10.87 5.31
CA TYR A 36 -13.63 -10.04 4.12
C TYR A 36 -12.99 -10.85 2.99
N ASN A 37 -13.37 -10.55 1.74
CA ASN A 37 -12.76 -11.16 0.56
C ASN A 37 -11.41 -10.47 0.25
N PRO A 38 -10.26 -11.16 0.41
CA PRO A 38 -8.94 -10.57 0.18
C PRO A 38 -8.72 -10.12 -1.27
N ASP A 39 -9.38 -10.73 -2.26
CA ASP A 39 -9.19 -10.39 -3.68
C ASP A 39 -9.75 -9.00 -4.03
N LYS A 40 -10.71 -8.52 -3.23
CA LYS A 40 -11.31 -7.18 -3.39
C LYS A 40 -10.59 -6.10 -2.57
N ILE A 41 -9.55 -6.47 -1.83
CA ILE A 41 -8.81 -5.56 -0.96
C ILE A 41 -7.55 -5.12 -1.68
N GLN A 42 -7.45 -3.82 -1.93
CA GLN A 42 -6.24 -3.19 -2.45
C GLN A 42 -5.35 -2.76 -1.29
N MET A 43 -4.08 -3.13 -1.35
CA MET A 43 -3.06 -2.73 -0.37
C MET A 43 -2.08 -1.78 -1.02
N ILE A 44 -1.94 -0.56 -0.49
CA ILE A 44 -1.10 0.48 -1.08
C ILE A 44 -0.05 0.89 -0.07
N ALA A 45 1.22 0.81 -0.46
CA ALA A 45 2.34 1.27 0.34
C ALA A 45 2.55 2.77 0.14
N ILE A 46 2.52 3.56 1.22
CA ILE A 46 2.70 5.02 1.14
C ILE A 46 3.75 5.52 2.14
N SER A 47 4.50 6.54 1.74
CA SER A 47 5.23 7.39 2.68
C SER A 47 4.55 8.74 2.77
N ARG A 48 4.16 9.12 3.99
CA ARG A 48 3.60 10.45 4.23
C ARG A 48 4.68 11.53 4.28
N PHE A 49 5.91 11.18 4.67
CA PHE A 49 7.00 12.15 4.80
C PHE A 49 7.57 12.56 3.44
N TYR A 50 7.76 11.59 2.55
CA TYR A 50 8.27 11.83 1.20
C TYR A 50 7.16 12.02 0.14
N GLY A 51 5.90 11.75 0.49
CA GLY A 51 4.76 11.83 -0.43
C GLY A 51 4.71 10.69 -1.46
N ASP A 52 5.50 9.64 -1.24
CA ASP A 52 5.60 8.47 -2.12
C ASP A 52 4.26 7.72 -2.21
N ASN A 53 3.82 7.42 -3.45
CA ASN A 53 2.60 6.69 -3.80
C ASN A 53 1.29 7.33 -3.31
N MET A 54 1.33 8.60 -2.88
CA MET A 54 0.11 9.40 -2.72
C MET A 54 -0.38 9.88 -4.09
N LEU A 55 0.25 10.91 -4.66
CA LEU A 55 -0.14 11.54 -5.94
C LEU A 55 0.71 11.08 -7.13
N LYS A 56 1.91 10.55 -6.87
CA LYS A 56 2.89 10.13 -7.88
C LYS A 56 3.52 8.81 -7.45
N HIS A 57 3.90 8.00 -8.43
CA HIS A 57 4.64 6.78 -8.17
C HIS A 57 5.98 7.10 -7.51
N SER A 58 6.31 6.32 -6.49
CA SER A 58 7.59 6.45 -5.79
C SER A 58 8.73 5.91 -6.63
N PRO A 59 9.83 6.67 -6.82
CA PRO A 59 11.07 6.13 -7.37
C PRO A 59 11.77 5.17 -6.41
N ASN A 60 11.45 5.21 -5.11
CA ASN A 60 12.06 4.40 -4.06
C ASN A 60 11.43 3.00 -3.93
N MET A 61 10.24 2.79 -4.52
CA MET A 61 9.52 1.52 -4.47
C MET A 61 9.10 1.04 -5.88
N PRO A 62 10.04 0.89 -6.84
CA PRO A 62 9.70 0.51 -8.21
C PRO A 62 9.15 -0.93 -8.31
N GLN A 63 9.46 -1.79 -7.33
CA GLN A 63 9.07 -3.19 -7.32
C GLN A 63 7.69 -3.43 -6.68
N ILE A 64 7.18 -2.48 -5.89
CA ILE A 64 5.84 -2.56 -5.31
C ILE A 64 4.84 -2.16 -6.40
N LYS A 65 4.36 -3.16 -7.14
CA LYS A 65 3.35 -2.99 -8.19
C LYS A 65 1.98 -2.75 -7.56
N GLY A 66 1.69 -1.50 -7.23
CA GLY A 66 0.41 -1.08 -6.66
C GLY A 66 -0.09 0.22 -7.29
N ASN A 67 -1.42 0.39 -7.25
CA ASN A 67 -2.06 1.64 -7.64
C ASN A 67 -1.71 2.75 -6.64
N MET A 68 -1.67 3.99 -7.10
CA MET A 68 -1.53 5.14 -6.21
C MET A 68 -2.81 5.36 -5.41
N LEU A 69 -2.70 6.03 -4.26
CA LEU A 69 -3.86 6.32 -3.43
C LEU A 69 -4.96 7.05 -4.22
N PHE A 70 -4.61 8.06 -5.00
CA PHE A 70 -5.60 8.84 -5.76
C PHE A 70 -6.22 8.04 -6.91
N ASP A 71 -5.47 7.19 -7.59
CA ASP A 71 -6.02 6.30 -8.62
C ASP A 71 -7.01 5.30 -8.02
N SER A 72 -6.73 4.81 -6.80
CA SER A 72 -7.58 3.84 -6.11
C SER A 72 -8.89 4.44 -5.57
N LEU A 73 -8.92 5.75 -5.31
CA LEU A 73 -10.11 6.46 -4.84
C LEU A 73 -11.06 6.85 -5.98
N GLY A 74 -10.61 6.72 -7.24
CA GLY A 74 -11.26 7.31 -8.40
C GLY A 74 -10.92 8.79 -8.51
N THR A 75 -10.51 9.24 -9.69
CA THR A 75 -10.40 10.66 -9.98
C THR A 75 -11.71 11.35 -9.60
N PRO A 76 -11.68 12.46 -8.84
CA PRO A 76 -12.87 13.29 -8.71
C PRO A 76 -13.22 13.74 -10.13
N GLU A 77 -14.33 13.24 -10.67
CA GLU A 77 -14.92 13.80 -11.87
C GLU A 77 -15.21 15.27 -11.55
N ILE A 78 -14.50 16.16 -12.25
CA ILE A 78 -14.77 17.61 -12.27
C ILE A 78 -15.66 17.86 -13.50
#